data_AF-A0A947CX87-F1
#
_entry.id   AF-A0A947CX87-F1
#
_cell.length_a   1.000
_cell.length_b   1.000
_cell.length_c   1.000
_cell.angle_alpha   90.00
_cell.angle_beta   90.00
_cell.angle_gamma   90.00
#
_symmetry.space_group_name_H-M   'P 1'
#
loop_
_entity.id
_entity.type
_entity.pdbx_description
1 polymer ?
#
loop_
_entity_poly.entity_id
_entity_poly.type
_entity_poly.pdbx_seq_one_letter_code
_entity_poly.pdbx_strand_id
1 'polypeptide(L)' 'MPTKPERAAALRHDWEHNPRWQGIRRDYSADDVVNLQGTLTSSTPSPGAAPNASGGT' A
#
# COMPACT_ATOMS: atom_id res chain seq x y z
N MET A 1 -15.27 4.29 14.18
CA MET A 1 -14.39 3.52 13.27
C MET A 1 -15.05 3.50 11.89
N PRO A 2 -14.49 4.17 10.87
CA PRO A 2 -15.07 4.16 9.53
C PRO A 2 -15.11 2.71 9.04
N THR A 3 -16.29 2.29 8.60
CA THR A 3 -16.50 0.92 8.15
C THR A 3 -15.79 0.69 6.83
N LYS A 4 -15.44 -0.57 6.53
CA LYS A 4 -14.79 -0.98 5.27
C LYS A 4 -15.41 -0.36 4.00
N PRO A 5 -16.75 -0.35 3.81
CA PRO A 5 -17.36 0.27 2.62
C PRO A 5 -17.16 1.78 2.54
N GLU A 6 -17.09 2.48 3.67
CA GLU A 6 -16.88 3.93 3.74
C GLU A 6 -15.49 4.31 3.21
N ARG A 7 -14.46 3.54 3.57
CA ARG A 7 -13.11 3.70 3.04
C ARG A 7 -13.04 3.43 1.54
N ALA A 8 -13.74 2.40 1.06
CA ALA A 8 -13.77 2.05 -0.35
C ALA A 8 -14.45 3.14 -1.19
N ALA A 9 -15.49 3.78 -0.66
CA ALA A 9 -16.15 4.91 -1.31
C ALA A 9 -15.22 6.13 -1.42
N ALA A 10 -14.54 6.49 -0.33
CA ALA A 10 -13.58 7.59 -0.33
C ALA A 10 -12.42 7.34 -1.30
N LEU A 11 -11.89 6.12 -1.34
CA LEU A 11 -10.81 5.74 -2.26
C LEU A 11 -11.25 5.81 -3.73
N ARG A 12 -12.48 5.36 -4.03
CA ARG A 12 -13.05 5.46 -5.39
C ARG A 12 -13.16 6.91 -5.84
N HIS A 13 -13.67 7.78 -4.96
CA HIS A 13 -13.76 9.20 -5.23
C HIS A 13 -12.38 9.80 -5.51
N ASP A 14 -11.37 9.47 -4.71
CA ASP A 14 -10.00 9.92 -4.94
C ASP A 14 -9.45 9.40 -6.29
N TRP A 15 -9.73 8.16 -6.67
CA TRP A 15 -9.29 7.64 -7.97
C TRP A 15 -9.88 8.38 -9.17
N GLU A 16 -11.11 8.88 -9.07
CA GLU A 16 -11.76 9.66 -10.14
C GLU A 16 -11.30 11.13 -10.15
N HIS A 17 -11.10 11.73 -8.98
CA HIS A 17 -10.81 13.16 -8.85
C HIS A 17 -9.31 13.48 -8.82
N ASN A 18 -8.47 12.51 -8.47
CA ASN A 18 -7.04 12.71 -8.34
C ASN A 18 -6.34 12.43 -9.67
N PRO A 19 -5.65 13.41 -10.28
CA PRO A 19 -4.96 13.25 -11.55
C PRO A 19 -3.83 12.22 -11.49
N ARG A 20 -3.31 11.88 -10.29
CA ARG A 20 -2.33 10.81 -10.08
C ARG A 20 -2.83 9.45 -10.57
N TRP A 21 -4.16 9.27 -10.56
CA TRP A 21 -4.84 8.03 -10.83
C TRP A 21 -5.54 8.00 -12.21
N GLN A 22 -5.53 9.12 -12.95
CA GLN A 22 -6.10 9.22 -14.29
C GLN A 22 -5.29 8.42 -15.32
N GLY A 23 -5.99 7.75 -16.24
CA GLY A 23 -5.38 6.93 -17.28
C GLY A 23 -4.84 5.57 -16.81
N ILE A 24 -4.93 5.26 -15.52
CA ILE A 24 -4.49 3.96 -14.98
C ILE A 24 -5.61 2.93 -15.16
N ARG A 25 -5.32 1.89 -15.96
CA ARG A 25 -6.16 0.68 -16.05
C ARG A 25 -5.92 -0.19 -14.82
N ARG A 26 -6.94 -0.35 -13.99
CA ARG A 26 -6.93 -1.20 -12.78
C ARG A 26 -7.85 -2.39 -13.04
N ASP A 27 -7.36 -3.60 -12.78
CA ASP A 27 -8.14 -4.84 -12.88
C ASP A 27 -8.79 -5.23 -11.54
N TYR A 28 -8.72 -4.34 -10.55
CA TYR A 28 -9.18 -4.54 -9.18
C TYR A 28 -9.96 -3.32 -8.68
N SER A 29 -10.87 -3.57 -7.74
CA SER A 29 -11.79 -2.53 -7.22
C SER A 29 -11.26 -1.88 -5.94
N ALA A 30 -11.79 -0.70 -5.62
CA ALA A 30 -11.42 0.03 -4.41
C ALA A 30 -11.70 -0.78 -3.12
N ASP A 31 -12.70 -1.66 -3.14
CA ASP A 31 -12.99 -2.57 -2.02
C ASP A 31 -11.85 -3.58 -1.78
N ASP A 32 -11.29 -4.12 -2.86
CA ASP A 32 -10.17 -5.06 -2.83
C ASP A 32 -8.92 -4.41 -2.23
N VAL A 33 -8.65 -3.17 -2.62
CA VAL A 33 -7.55 -2.37 -2.07
C VAL A 33 -7.74 -2.08 -0.58
N VAL A 34 -8.97 -1.77 -0.14
CA VAL A 34 -9.26 -1.56 1.28
C VAL A 34 -9.14 -2.87 2.07
N ASN A 35 -9.52 -4.00 1.48
CA ASN A 35 -9.32 -5.33 2.05
C ASN A 35 -7.83 -5.65 2.22
N LEU A 36 -7.01 -5.35 1.21
CA LEU A 36 -5.55 -5.52 1.25
C LEU A 36 -4.89 -4.57 2.26
N GLN A 37 -5.28 -3.30 2.30
CA GLN A 37 -4.71 -2.32 3.24
C GLN A 37 -4.93 -2.69 4.71
N GLY A 38 -6.04 -3.37 5.04
CA GLY A 38 -6.26 -3.89 6.40
C GLY A 38 -5.23 -4.95 6.83
N THR A 39 -4.49 -5.54 5.89
CA THR A 39 -3.47 -6.57 6.14
C THR A 39 -2.02 -6.05 6.02
N LEU A 40 -1.82 -4.83 5.54
CA LEU A 40 -0.49 -4.21 5.38
C LEU A 40 -0.03 -3.48 6.65
N THR A 41 -0.11 -4.18 7.80
CA THR A 41 0.76 -3.87 8.94
C THR A 41 1.86 -4.92 8.93
N SER A 42 3.10 -4.47 8.76
CA SER A 42 4.34 -5.24 8.92
C SER A 42 4.55 -6.45 8.02
N SER A 43 5.31 -6.27 6.94
CA SER A 43 6.50 -7.11 6.77
C SER A 43 7.56 -6.38 5.96
N THR A 44 8.03 -5.27 6.51
CA THR A 44 9.47 -4.99 6.43
C THR A 44 10.03 -5.34 7.81
N PRO A 45 10.34 -6.61 8.13
CA PRO A 45 11.46 -6.85 9.01
C PRO A 45 12.68 -6.43 8.18
N SER A 46 13.15 -5.20 8.38
CA SER A 46 14.53 -4.87 8.05
C SER A 46 15.34 -5.12 9.31
N PRO A 47 15.84 -6.34 9.57
CA PRO A 47 16.92 -6.52 10.52
C PRO A 47 18.20 -6.06 9.83
N GLY A 48 18.70 -4.90 10.26
CA GLY A 48 20.14 -4.68 10.42
C GLY A 48 20.98 -4.65 9.15
N ALA A 49 21.39 -3.43 8.80
CA ALA A 49 22.67 -3.17 8.17
C ALA A 49 23.77 -4.13 8.68
N ALA A 50 24.53 -4.66 7.73
CA ALA A 50 25.60 -5.63 7.91
C ALA A 50 26.61 -5.24 9.03
N PRO A 51 27.03 -6.17 9.89
CA PRO A 51 28.26 -5.96 10.65
C PRO A 51 29.46 -6.06 9.70
N ASN A 52 30.25 -4.99 9.73
CA ASN A 52 31.58 -4.86 9.15
C ASN A 52 32.39 -6.16 9.25
N ALA A 53 32.79 -6.72 8.11
CA ALA A 53 33.90 -7.67 8.04
C ALA A 53 35.03 -7.02 7.24
N SER A 54 35.85 -6.27 7.98
CA SER A 54 37.23 -5.98 7.59
C SER A 54 37.98 -7.30 7.40
N GLY A 55 38.78 -7.39 6.34
CA GLY A 55 39.64 -8.54 6.11
C GLY A 55 40.32 -8.43 4.76
N GLY A 56 41.37 -7.61 4.70
CA GLY A 56 42.32 -7.66 3.59
C GLY A 56 43.07 -8.99 3.62
N THR A 57 43.14 -9.64 2.47
CA THR A 57 44.31 -10.36 1.96
C THR A 57 44.15 -10.51 0.46
#